data_AF-A0A7X2SVW0-F1
#
_entry.id   AF-A0A7X2SVW0-F1
#
_cell.length_a   1.000
_cell.length_b   1.000
_cell.length_c   1.000
_cell.angle_alpha   90.00
_cell.angle_beta   90.00
_cell.angle_gamma   90.00
#
_symmetry.space_group_name_H-M   'P 1'
#
loop_
_entity.id
_entity.type
_entity.pdbx_description
1 polymer ?
#
loop_
_entity_poly.entity_id
_entity_poly.type
_entity_poly.pdbx_seq_one_letter_code
_entity_poly.pdbx_strand_id
1 'polypeptide(L)'
;MKTTQTGTLGALESDVDTGWRKTDTMWMLGLYGTAIGAGVLFLPINAGVGGLIPLIIMAILAFPLTFFAHRALTRFVLSGKNPAGDITEVVEEHFGVGAGKLITLLYFFAIYPILLMYSVAIT
;
A
#
# COMPACT_ATOMS: atom_id res chain seq x y z
N MET A 1 27.18 26.66 20.18
CA MET A 1 26.64 26.78 18.80
C MET A 1 27.60 26.08 17.85
N LYS A 2 27.23 24.89 17.35
CA LYS A 2 27.98 24.19 16.27
C LYS A 2 27.12 24.27 15.01
N THR A 3 27.64 25.00 14.04
CA THR A 3 27.09 25.17 12.69
C THR A 3 27.33 23.90 11.87
N THR A 4 26.27 23.32 11.32
CA THR A 4 26.37 22.23 10.34
C THR A 4 26.15 22.81 8.96
N GLN A 5 27.25 22.98 8.21
CA GLN A 5 27.24 22.99 6.76
C GLN A 5 27.88 21.69 6.28
N THR A 6 27.21 20.96 5.40
CA THR A 6 27.73 20.00 4.40
C THR A 6 26.48 19.55 3.63
N GLY A 7 26.22 19.92 2.38
CA GLY A 7 27.11 19.86 1.23
C GLY A 7 26.94 18.51 0.55
N THR A 8 26.12 18.43 -0.51
CA THR A 8 26.22 17.40 -1.56
C THR A 8 26.03 15.93 -1.12
N LEU A 9 24.81 15.55 -0.71
CA LEU A 9 24.39 14.14 -0.52
C LEU A 9 23.68 13.55 -1.75
N GLY A 10 23.94 14.08 -2.95
CA GLY A 10 23.26 13.66 -4.18
C GLY A 10 23.97 12.58 -5.00
N ALA A 11 25.19 12.16 -4.63
CA ALA A 11 26.03 11.42 -5.57
C ALA A 11 27.04 10.42 -4.96
N LEU A 12 26.77 9.86 -3.78
CA LEU A 12 27.60 8.78 -3.24
C LEU A 12 26.77 7.50 -3.14
N GLU A 13 27.03 6.63 -4.12
CA GLU A 13 26.86 5.17 -4.12
C GLU A 13 25.70 4.61 -3.28
N SER A 14 24.64 4.21 -3.97
CA SER A 14 23.81 3.11 -3.52
C SER A 14 24.63 1.82 -3.63
N ASP A 15 25.46 1.54 -2.63
CA ASP A 15 25.91 0.18 -2.37
C ASP A 15 24.65 -0.62 -2.01
N VAL A 16 24.14 -1.37 -3.00
CA VAL A 16 22.93 -2.19 -2.83
C VAL A 16 23.35 -3.40 -2.03
N ASP A 17 23.41 -3.22 -0.71
CA ASP A 17 23.49 -4.33 0.22
C ASP A 17 22.17 -5.12 0.06
N THR A 18 22.24 -6.24 -0.66
CA THR A 18 21.08 -7.10 -1.00
C THR A 18 20.45 -7.80 0.22
N GLY A 19 20.95 -7.49 1.42
CA GLY A 19 20.50 -8.02 2.70
C GLY A 19 19.28 -7.31 3.27
N TRP A 20 18.49 -8.07 4.02
CA TRP A 20 17.34 -7.57 4.77
C TRP A 20 17.75 -6.54 5.83
N ARG A 21 17.16 -5.34 5.80
CA ARG A 21 17.44 -4.26 6.76
C ARG A 21 16.43 -4.22 7.89
N LYS A 22 16.83 -3.67 9.04
CA LYS A 22 15.90 -3.38 10.16
C LYS A 22 14.72 -2.48 9.72
N THR A 23 14.98 -1.57 8.79
CA THR A 23 13.97 -0.68 8.22
C THR A 23 12.91 -1.47 7.46
N ASP A 24 13.28 -2.57 6.80
CA ASP A 24 12.34 -3.41 6.05
C ASP A 24 11.37 -4.12 7.00
N THR A 25 11.86 -4.61 8.14
CA THR A 25 11.00 -5.16 9.21
C THR A 25 10.03 -4.10 9.73
N MET A 26 10.51 -2.88 9.99
CA MET A 26 9.67 -1.77 10.46
C MET A 26 8.54 -1.46 9.46
N TRP A 27 8.88 -1.34 8.17
CA TRP A 27 7.90 -1.09 7.12
C TRP A 27 6.93 -2.25 6.93
N MET A 28 7.41 -3.50 6.97
CA MET A 28 6.53 -4.68 6.89
C MET A 28 5.53 -4.72 8.05
N LEU A 29 5.98 -4.48 9.29
CA LEU A 29 5.07 -4.43 10.45
C LEU A 29 4.09 -3.26 10.36
N GLY A 30 4.53 -2.10 9.87
CA GLY A 30 3.64 -0.96 9.62
C GLY A 30 2.55 -1.28 8.60
N LEU A 31 2.91 -1.86 7.46
CA LEU A 31 1.96 -2.29 6.41
C LEU A 31 1.04 -3.42 6.90
N TYR A 32 1.53 -4.32 7.73
CA TYR A 32 0.69 -5.35 8.36
C TYR A 32 -0.34 -4.72 9.30
N GLY A 33 0.08 -3.73 10.10
CA GLY A 33 -0.80 -3.00 11.02
C GLY A 33 -1.94 -2.26 10.31
N THR A 34 -1.73 -1.74 9.10
CA THR A 34 -2.81 -1.11 8.32
C THR A 34 -3.72 -2.13 7.64
N ALA A 35 -3.22 -3.34 7.34
CA ALA A 35 -4.02 -4.42 6.78
C ALA A 35 -4.96 -5.06 7.83
N ILE A 36 -4.52 -5.16 9.09
CA ILE A 36 -5.35 -5.62 10.22
C ILE A 36 -6.26 -4.48 10.67
N GLY A 37 -7.34 -4.29 9.93
CA GLY A 37 -8.33 -3.25 10.15
C GLY A 37 -9.64 -3.72 10.79
N ALA A 38 -10.60 -2.80 10.92
CA ALA A 38 -11.97 -3.09 11.39
C ALA A 38 -12.66 -4.19 10.57
N GLY A 39 -12.28 -4.39 9.30
CA GLY A 39 -12.77 -5.48 8.45
C GLY A 39 -12.51 -6.88 9.02
N VAL A 40 -11.42 -7.09 9.76
CA VAL A 40 -11.14 -8.38 10.44
C VAL A 40 -12.07 -8.60 11.63
N LEU A 41 -12.61 -7.54 12.24
CA LEU A 41 -13.59 -7.64 13.33
C LEU A 41 -14.99 -7.98 12.81
N PHE A 42 -15.36 -7.47 11.63
CA PHE A 42 -16.67 -7.73 11.02
C PHE A 42 -16.74 -9.02 10.19
N LEU A 43 -15.59 -9.59 9.79
CA LEU A 43 -15.53 -10.83 9.02
C LEU A 43 -16.04 -12.06 9.82
N PRO A 44 -15.69 -12.30 11.10
CA PRO A 44 -16.23 -13.40 11.89
C PRO A 44 -17.73 -13.28 12.14
N ILE A 45 -18.25 -12.06 12.24
CA ILE A 45 -19.67 -11.80 12.50
C ILE A 45 -20.50 -12.22 11.29
N ASN A 46 -20.14 -11.76 10.08
CA ASN A 46 -20.88 -12.10 8.86
C ASN A 46 -20.56 -13.52 8.35
N ALA A 47 -19.33 -13.99 8.53
CA ALA A 47 -18.93 -15.31 8.05
C ALA A 47 -19.32 -16.45 9.01
N GLY A 48 -19.51 -16.16 10.30
CA GLY A 48 -20.12 -17.11 11.24
C GLY A 48 -21.54 -17.51 10.83
N VAL A 49 -22.27 -16.61 10.16
CA VAL A 49 -23.60 -16.90 9.57
C VAL A 49 -23.49 -17.87 8.38
N GLY A 50 -22.39 -17.81 7.62
CA GLY A 50 -22.12 -18.69 6.47
C GLY A 50 -21.36 -19.98 6.80
N GLY A 51 -20.81 -20.10 8.01
CA GLY A 51 -20.00 -21.25 8.46
C GLY A 51 -18.52 -21.18 8.03
N LEU A 52 -17.75 -22.21 8.41
CA LEU A 52 -16.29 -22.26 8.21
C LEU A 52 -15.87 -22.45 6.74
N ILE A 53 -16.68 -23.15 5.95
CA ILE A 53 -16.31 -23.52 4.56
C ILE A 53 -16.19 -22.29 3.65
N PRO A 54 -17.14 -21.34 3.63
CA PRO A 54 -16.98 -20.10 2.86
C PRO A 54 -15.75 -19.28 3.24
N LEU A 55 -15.37 -19.27 4.53
CA LEU A 55 -14.15 -18.59 4.99
C LEU A 55 -12.88 -19.17 4.38
N ILE A 56 -12.76 -20.50 4.36
CA ILE A 56 -11.61 -21.19 3.78
C ILE A 56 -11.52 -20.90 2.28
N ILE A 57 -12.65 -20.95 1.57
CA ILE A 57 -12.71 -20.64 0.13
C ILE A 57 -12.29 -19.18 -0.12
N MET A 58 -12.82 -18.23 0.65
CA MET A 58 -12.43 -16.83 0.53
C MET A 58 -10.95 -16.62 0.83
N ALA A 59 -10.38 -17.29 1.83
CA ALA A 59 -8.96 -17.18 2.15
C ALA A 59 -8.07 -17.68 1.00
N ILE A 60 -8.43 -18.84 0.40
CA ILE A 60 -7.71 -19.41 -0.74
C ILE A 60 -7.76 -18.50 -1.96
N LEU A 61 -8.89 -17.82 -2.20
CA LEU A 61 -9.04 -16.90 -3.34
C LEU A 61 -8.44 -15.52 -3.09
N ALA A 62 -8.57 -14.99 -1.87
CA ALA A 62 -8.06 -13.68 -1.49
C ALA A 62 -6.53 -13.65 -1.52
N PHE A 63 -5.86 -14.75 -1.17
CA PHE A 63 -4.40 -14.82 -1.17
C PHE A 63 -3.77 -14.53 -2.54
N PRO A 64 -4.04 -15.28 -3.63
CA PRO A 64 -3.47 -14.99 -4.94
C PRO A 64 -3.90 -13.62 -5.45
N LEU A 65 -5.18 -13.24 -5.25
CA LEU A 65 -5.69 -11.95 -5.69
C LEU A 65 -4.89 -10.79 -5.07
N THR A 66 -4.69 -10.81 -3.76
CA THR A 66 -3.95 -9.74 -3.05
C THR A 66 -2.46 -9.81 -3.33
N PHE A 67 -1.84 -11.00 -3.31
CA PHE A 67 -0.40 -11.15 -3.53
C PHE A 67 0.03 -10.68 -4.93
N PHE A 68 -0.66 -11.12 -5.98
CA PHE A 68 -0.30 -10.73 -7.34
C PHE A 68 -0.60 -9.26 -7.64
N ALA A 69 -1.70 -8.71 -7.11
CA ALA A 69 -2.03 -7.30 -7.26
C ALA A 69 -0.97 -6.40 -6.59
N HIS A 70 -0.59 -6.69 -5.34
CA HIS A 70 0.45 -5.92 -4.65
C HIS A 70 1.81 -6.05 -5.34
N ARG A 71 2.19 -7.25 -5.79
CA ARG A 71 3.44 -7.45 -6.53
C ARG A 71 3.48 -6.67 -7.85
N ALA A 72 2.36 -6.63 -8.58
CA ALA A 72 2.24 -5.84 -9.80
C ALA A 72 2.32 -4.34 -9.50
N LEU A 73 1.63 -3.88 -8.45
CA LEU A 73 1.67 -2.48 -8.00
C LEU A 73 3.08 -2.04 -7.60
N THR A 74 3.80 -2.85 -6.82
CA THR A 74 5.18 -2.52 -6.42
C THR A 74 6.09 -2.39 -7.64
N ARG A 75 5.99 -3.31 -8.60
CA ARG A 75 6.78 -3.23 -9.85
C ARG A 75 6.41 -2.01 -10.68
N PHE A 76 5.13 -1.67 -10.71
CA PHE A 76 4.64 -0.49 -11.40
C PHE A 76 5.17 0.79 -10.75
N VAL A 77 5.03 0.97 -9.44
CA VAL A 77 5.54 2.15 -8.73
C VAL A 77 7.06 2.29 -8.89
N LEU A 78 7.81 1.19 -8.79
CA LEU A 78 9.27 1.20 -8.98
C LEU A 78 9.70 1.44 -10.44
N SER A 79 8.80 1.40 -11.41
CA SER A 79 9.11 1.70 -12.81
C SER A 79 9.12 3.20 -13.14
N GLY A 80 8.64 4.04 -12.23
CA GLY A 80 8.64 5.50 -12.41
C GLY A 80 10.06 6.08 -12.47
N LYS A 81 10.27 7.08 -13.34
CA LYS A 81 11.59 7.72 -13.48
C LYS A 81 11.98 8.58 -12.29
N ASN A 82 11.01 9.13 -11.57
CA ASN A 82 11.23 9.99 -10.41
C ASN A 82 11.14 9.15 -9.11
N PRO A 83 12.25 8.90 -8.39
CA PRO A 83 12.22 8.10 -7.16
C PRO A 83 11.43 8.74 -6.02
N ALA A 84 11.20 10.06 -6.08
CA ALA A 84 10.41 10.81 -5.11
C ALA A 84 8.98 11.09 -5.61
N GLY A 85 8.61 10.57 -6.78
CA GLY A 85 7.30 10.77 -7.38
C GLY A 85 6.23 9.88 -6.76
N ASP A 86 5.00 10.38 -6.75
CA ASP A 86 3.85 9.65 -6.22
C ASP A 86 3.27 8.67 -7.26
N ILE A 87 2.38 7.77 -6.83
CA ILE A 87 1.71 6.81 -7.72
C ILE A 87 0.98 7.51 -8.89
N THR A 88 0.40 8.68 -8.67
CA THR A 88 -0.25 9.46 -9.73
C THR A 88 0.74 9.87 -10.81
N GLU A 89 1.95 10.30 -10.43
CA GLU A 89 3.00 10.67 -11.38
C GLU A 89 3.44 9.47 -12.23
N VAL A 90 3.60 8.29 -11.60
CA VAL A 90 3.95 7.05 -12.31
C VAL A 90 2.84 6.63 -13.31
N VAL A 91 1.57 6.84 -12.95
CA VAL A 91 0.43 6.63 -13.85
C VAL A 91 0.44 7.62 -15.00
N GLU A 92 0.66 8.91 -14.73
CA GLU A 92 0.74 9.93 -15.77
C GLU A 92 1.90 9.68 -16.72
N GLU A 93 3.02 9.18 -16.22
CA GLU A 93 4.18 8.81 -17.03
C GLU A 93 3.87 7.68 -18.03
N HIS A 94 3.18 6.62 -17.57
CA HIS A 94 2.92 5.44 -18.39
C HIS A 94 1.65 5.54 -19.25
N PHE A 95 0.63 6.24 -18.76
CA PHE A 95 -0.71 6.26 -19.35
C PHE A 95 -1.24 7.68 -19.67
N GLY A 96 -0.50 8.72 -19.29
CA GLY A 96 -0.85 10.11 -19.55
C GLY A 96 -1.70 10.77 -18.45
N VAL A 97 -1.79 12.11 -18.53
CA VAL A 97 -2.47 12.98 -17.54
C VAL A 97 -3.94 12.62 -17.31
N GLY A 98 -4.64 12.16 -18.35
CA GLY A 98 -6.04 11.74 -18.24
C GLY A 98 -6.22 10.52 -17.33
N ALA A 99 -5.33 9.53 -17.45
CA ALA A 99 -5.34 8.33 -16.62
C ALA A 99 -4.95 8.65 -15.17
N GLY A 100 -4.00 9.57 -14.96
CA GLY A 100 -3.63 10.07 -13.64
C GLY A 100 -4.84 10.63 -12.89
N LYS A 101 -5.58 11.56 -13.52
CA LYS A 101 -6.81 12.13 -12.96
C LYS A 101 -7.87 11.09 -12.64
N LEU A 102 -8.06 10.10 -13.52
CA LEU A 102 -9.02 9.02 -13.31
C LEU A 102 -8.63 8.16 -12.10
N ILE A 103 -7.36 7.77 -11.97
CA ILE A 103 -6.88 7.00 -10.82
C ILE A 103 -7.02 7.80 -9.53
N THR A 104 -6.71 9.11 -9.53
CA THR A 104 -6.92 9.96 -8.36
C THR A 104 -8.39 10.01 -7.95
N LEU A 105 -9.31 10.11 -8.91
CA LEU A 105 -10.75 10.07 -8.63
C LEU A 105 -11.18 8.73 -8.03
N LEU A 106 -10.74 7.61 -8.62
CA LEU A 106 -11.02 6.27 -8.11
C LEU A 106 -10.42 6.06 -6.71
N TYR A 107 -9.23 6.59 -6.46
CA TYR A 107 -8.57 6.56 -5.16
C TYR A 107 -9.38 7.28 -4.08
N PHE A 108 -9.96 8.44 -4.42
CA PHE A 108 -10.86 9.16 -3.52
C PHE A 108 -12.10 8.32 -3.18
N PHE A 109 -12.76 7.73 -4.18
CA PHE A 109 -13.93 6.87 -3.97
C PHE A 109 -13.61 5.58 -3.22
N ALA A 110 -12.38 5.09 -3.28
CA ALA A 110 -11.95 3.93 -2.49
C ALA A 110 -11.75 4.29 -1.02
N ILE A 111 -11.02 5.38 -0.73
CA ILE A 111 -10.64 5.74 0.64
C ILE A 111 -11.77 6.40 1.42
N TYR A 112 -12.52 7.31 0.80
CA TYR A 112 -13.54 8.08 1.50
C TYR A 112 -14.59 7.18 2.21
N PRO A 113 -15.19 6.16 1.57
CA PRO A 113 -16.12 5.25 2.24
C PRO A 113 -15.46 4.41 3.33
N ILE A 114 -14.20 4.00 3.16
CA ILE A 114 -13.45 3.27 4.19
C ILE A 114 -13.31 4.14 5.44
N LEU A 115 -12.93 5.41 5.28
CA LEU A 115 -12.82 6.36 6.40
C LEU A 115 -14.16 6.61 7.11
N LEU A 116 -15.27 6.68 6.34
CA LEU A 116 -16.61 6.78 6.93
C LEU A 116 -16.98 5.54 7.74
N MET A 117 -16.72 4.34 7.22
CA MET A 117 -16.97 3.08 7.95
C MET A 117 -16.16 3.00 9.25
N TYR A 118 -14.89 3.42 9.23
CA TYR A 118 -14.07 3.49 10.44
C TYR A 118 -14.62 4.50 11.45
N SER A 119 -15.14 5.63 10.97
CA SER A 119 -15.73 6.64 11.83
C SER A 119 -16.98 6.10 12.54
N VAL A 120 -17.86 5.38 11.82
CA VAL A 120 -19.03 4.69 12.40
C VAL A 120 -18.63 3.59 13.38
N ALA A 121 -17.56 2.84 13.11
CA ALA A 121 -17.12 1.76 13.99
C ALA A 121 -16.58 2.25 15.35
N ILE A 122 -16.23 3.53 15.49
CA ILE A 122 -15.75 4.14 16.74
C ILE A 122 -16.91 4.71 17.59
N THR A 123 -18.09 4.97 17.00
CA THR A 123 -19.28 5.47 17.71
C THR A 123 -20.16 4.34 18.19
#